data_AF-A0A2A2M2I1-F1
#
_entry.id   AF-A0A2A2M2I1-F1
#
_cell.length_a   1.000
_cell.length_b   1.000
_cell.length_c   1.000
_cell.angle_alpha   90.00
_cell.angle_beta   90.00
_cell.angle_gamma   90.00
#
_symmetry.space_group_name_H-M   'P 1'
#
loop_
_entity.id
_entity.type
_entity.pdbx_description
1 polymer ?
#
loop_
_entity_poly.entity_id
_entity_poly.type
_entity_poly.pdbx_seq_one_letter_code
_entity_poly.pdbx_strand_id
1 'polypeptide(L)'
;MSNSADVVTTASAAWTPQLGGGYSALFYVDTRMTSDYNTGSDLFPQKVQDGYAIVNARIGLRTPDEKFSLEFWAQNLTNVNYAQVAFNSPFQEGAATAAFQDPQYPGGRQLFSQYLAEPRTYGATIRARF
;
A
#
# COMPACT_ATOMS: atom_id res chain seq x y z
N MET A 1 -12.54 -10.31 11.89
CA MET A 1 -12.96 -8.89 11.84
C MET A 1 -12.77 -8.39 10.41
N SER A 2 -13.58 -7.45 9.94
CA SER A 2 -13.45 -6.87 8.58
C SER A 2 -12.58 -5.63 8.64
N ASN A 3 -11.74 -5.41 7.63
CA ASN A 3 -10.87 -4.25 7.45
C ASN A 3 -9.99 -3.94 8.68
N SER A 4 -9.63 -4.99 9.43
CA SER A 4 -8.81 -4.90 10.62
C SER A 4 -7.78 -6.00 10.56
N ALA A 5 -6.55 -5.63 10.23
CA ALA A 5 -5.41 -6.51 10.37
C ALA A 5 -5.06 -6.67 11.85
N ASP A 6 -4.67 -7.89 12.24
CA ASP A 6 -4.30 -8.20 13.61
C ASP A 6 -2.98 -7.52 13.99
N VAL A 7 -2.05 -7.42 13.05
CA VAL A 7 -0.75 -6.77 13.27
C VAL A 7 -0.43 -5.82 12.12
N VAL A 8 -0.05 -4.60 12.50
CA VAL A 8 0.52 -3.61 11.59
C VAL A 8 1.84 -3.12 12.17
N THR A 9 2.91 -3.18 11.37
CA THR A 9 4.23 -2.67 11.74
C THR A 9 4.68 -1.62 10.74
N THR A 10 5.21 -0.50 11.22
CA THR A 10 5.83 0.53 10.38
C THR A 10 7.25 0.79 10.84
N ALA A 11 8.16 0.97 9.89
CA ALA A 11 9.55 1.32 10.17
C ALA A 11 10.06 2.31 9.12
N SER A 12 11.00 3.16 9.51
CA SER A 12 11.65 4.10 8.59
C SER A 12 13.09 4.37 9.00
N ALA A 13 13.90 4.77 8.01
CA ALA A 13 15.26 5.22 8.23
C ALA A 13 15.54 6.44 7.33
N ALA A 14 16.25 7.41 7.88
CA ALA A 14 16.67 8.62 7.18
C ALA A 14 18.13 8.91 7.46
N TRP A 15 18.87 9.28 6.42
CA TRP A 15 20.25 9.73 6.53
C TRP A 15 20.49 10.94 5.64
N THR A 16 21.04 12.00 6.22
CA THR A 16 21.29 13.27 5.53
C THR A 16 22.76 13.66 5.66
N PRO A 17 23.67 13.04 4.90
CA PRO A 17 25.08 13.35 4.97
C PRO A 17 25.39 14.72 4.37
N GLN A 18 26.37 15.38 4.96
CA GLN A 18 27.02 16.55 4.35
C GLN A 18 27.92 16.08 3.21
N LEU A 19 27.81 16.73 2.05
CA LEU A 19 28.60 16.42 0.85
C LEU A 19 29.78 17.38 0.66
N GLY A 20 29.89 18.41 1.50
CA GLY A 20 30.87 19.49 1.38
C GLY A 20 30.29 20.72 0.67
N GLY A 21 30.96 21.87 0.84
CA GLY A 21 30.53 23.13 0.23
C GLY A 21 29.13 23.62 0.62
N GLY A 22 28.58 23.13 1.75
CA GLY A 22 27.22 23.45 2.22
C GLY A 22 26.10 22.60 1.59
N TYR A 23 26.44 21.64 0.74
CA TYR A 23 25.48 20.70 0.17
C TYR A 23 25.19 19.54 1.14
N SER A 24 23.96 19.04 1.12
CA SER A 24 23.56 17.83 1.84
C SER A 24 22.76 16.90 0.95
N ALA A 25 22.97 15.58 1.09
CA ALA A 25 22.08 14.58 0.48
C ALA A 25 20.95 14.20 1.43
N LEU A 26 19.95 13.50 0.88
CA LEU A 26 18.92 12.77 1.61
C LEU A 26 18.88 11.34 1.08
N PHE A 27 18.91 10.37 1.98
CA PHE A 27 18.55 8.99 1.73
C PHE A 27 17.46 8.61 2.73
N TYR A 28 16.31 8.17 2.23
CA TYR A 28 15.17 7.84 3.07
C TYR A 28 14.46 6.60 2.54
N VAL A 29 14.02 5.75 3.46
CA VAL A 29 13.20 4.57 3.19
C VAL A 29 12.18 4.41 4.31
N ASP A 30 10.97 4.01 3.96
CA ASP A 30 9.96 3.55 4.92
C ASP A 30 9.28 2.30 4.45
N THR A 31 8.70 1.58 5.41
CA THR A 31 7.88 0.41 5.14
C THR A 31 6.68 0.34 6.07
N ARG A 32 5.58 -0.18 5.53
CA ARG A 32 4.40 -0.60 6.27
C ARG A 32 4.14 -2.06 5.96
N MET A 33 4.12 -2.89 6.99
CA MET A 33 3.80 -4.32 6.93
C MET A 33 2.45 -4.54 7.62
N THR A 34 1.56 -5.25 6.95
CA THR A 34 0.21 -5.55 7.43
C THR A 34 0.05 -7.07 7.38
N SER A 35 -0.45 -7.69 8.46
CA SER A 35 -0.84 -9.11 8.42
C SER A 35 -2.00 -9.33 7.44
N ASP A 36 -2.35 -10.58 7.18
CA ASP A 36 -3.57 -10.89 6.44
C ASP A 36 -4.80 -10.34 7.18
N TYR A 37 -5.84 -10.01 6.41
CA TYR A 37 -7.13 -9.60 6.93
C TYR A 37 -8.25 -9.74 5.91
N ASN A 38 -9.49 -9.84 6.39
CA ASN A 38 -10.65 -9.83 5.51
C ASN A 38 -11.02 -8.40 5.12
N THR A 39 -11.08 -8.11 3.83
CA THR A 39 -11.40 -6.76 3.31
C THR A 39 -12.91 -6.57 3.07
N GLY A 40 -13.70 -7.64 3.12
CA GLY A 40 -15.15 -7.65 2.92
C GLY A 40 -15.95 -7.58 4.22
N SER A 41 -17.11 -6.93 4.20
CA SER A 41 -17.97 -6.74 5.37
C SER A 41 -18.79 -7.98 5.77
N ASP A 42 -19.11 -8.85 4.80
CA ASP A 42 -19.80 -10.13 4.99
C ASP A 42 -18.86 -11.27 5.44
N LEU A 43 -17.57 -10.97 5.58
CA LEU A 43 -16.54 -11.87 6.09
C LEU A 43 -16.38 -13.16 5.28
N PHE A 44 -16.72 -13.15 3.99
CA PHE A 44 -16.47 -14.29 3.13
C PHE A 44 -14.97 -14.59 3.05
N PRO A 45 -14.53 -15.85 3.27
CA PRO A 45 -13.11 -16.21 3.25
C PRO A 45 -12.38 -15.84 1.96
N GLN A 46 -13.11 -15.79 0.84
CA GLN A 46 -12.62 -15.44 -0.49
C GLN A 46 -12.21 -13.96 -0.60
N LYS A 47 -12.57 -13.13 0.38
CA LYS A 47 -12.25 -11.69 0.46
C LYS A 47 -11.06 -11.39 1.38
N VAL A 48 -10.37 -12.43 1.83
CA VAL A 48 -9.11 -12.28 2.57
C VAL A 48 -8.04 -11.73 1.63
N GLN A 49 -7.38 -10.67 2.08
CA GLN A 49 -6.17 -10.15 1.50
C GLN A 49 -5.00 -10.71 2.30
N ASP A 50 -4.07 -11.38 1.61
CA ASP A 50 -2.83 -11.86 2.21
C ASP A 50 -2.02 -10.70 2.78
N GLY A 51 -1.28 -10.96 3.85
CA GLY A 51 -0.37 -10.00 4.44
C GLY A 51 0.64 -9.47 3.43
N TYR A 52 0.97 -8.19 3.52
CA TYR A 52 1.82 -7.51 2.55
C TYR A 52 2.71 -6.47 3.20
N ALA A 53 3.81 -6.14 2.51
CA ALA A 53 4.75 -5.12 2.91
C ALA A 53 4.92 -4.10 1.79
N ILE A 54 4.56 -2.84 2.05
CA ILE A 54 4.82 -1.73 1.14
C ILE A 54 6.13 -1.09 1.57
N VAL A 55 7.01 -0.82 0.60
CA VAL A 55 8.27 -0.12 0.80
C VAL A 55 8.26 1.13 -0.07
N ASN A 56 8.58 2.28 0.52
CA ASN A 56 8.73 3.55 -0.16
C ASN A 56 10.15 4.06 0.03
N ALA A 57 10.66 4.83 -0.94
CA ALA A 57 12.02 5.36 -0.87
C ALA A 57 12.12 6.76 -1.47
N ARG A 58 13.12 7.50 -1.01
CA ARG A 58 13.44 8.84 -1.48
C ARG A 58 14.94 9.10 -1.42
N ILE A 59 15.45 9.73 -2.47
CA ILE A 59 16.81 10.26 -2.54
C ILE A 59 16.76 11.73 -2.92
N GLY A 60 17.61 12.57 -2.34
CA GLY A 60 17.60 13.99 -2.63
C GLY A 60 18.94 14.68 -2.48
N LEU A 61 19.01 15.88 -3.04
CA LEU A 61 20.12 16.81 -2.92
C LEU A 61 19.57 18.19 -2.53
N ARG A 62 20.20 18.80 -1.54
CA ARG A 62 19.92 20.18 -1.11
C ARG A 62 21.18 21.03 -1.27
N THR A 63 20.96 22.24 -1.77
CA THR A 63 21.99 23.26 -1.98
C THR A 63 22.27 24.04 -0.69
N PRO A 64 23.40 24.78 -0.64
CA PRO A 64 23.70 25.67 0.48
C PRO A 64 22.59 26.69 0.74
N ASP A 65 22.43 27.07 2.01
CA ASP A 65 21.38 27.99 2.50
C ASP A 65 19.95 27.55 2.16
N GLU A 66 19.75 26.27 1.82
CA GLU A 66 18.46 25.67 1.45
C GLU A 66 17.73 26.37 0.28
N LYS A 67 18.48 27.07 -0.60
CA LYS A 67 17.91 27.83 -1.71
C LYS A 67 17.17 26.96 -2.72
N PHE A 68 17.69 25.77 -2.97
CA PHE A 68 17.12 24.76 -3.87
C PHE A 68 17.25 23.35 -3.29
N SER A 69 16.26 22.51 -3.57
CA SER A 69 16.34 21.06 -3.36
C SER A 69 15.70 20.28 -4.50
N LEU A 70 16.30 19.14 -4.84
CA LEU A 70 15.78 18.16 -5.79
C LEU A 70 15.64 16.82 -5.07
N GLU A 71 14.47 16.20 -5.14
CA GLU A 71 14.19 14.90 -4.56
C GLU A 71 13.57 13.99 -5.61
N PHE A 72 14.05 12.75 -5.71
CA PHE A 72 13.41 11.66 -6.44
C PHE A 72 12.79 10.69 -5.44
N TRP A 73 11.59 10.22 -5.73
CA TRP A 73 10.86 9.35 -4.82
C TRP A 73 10.14 8.24 -5.56
N ALA A 74 9.89 7.15 -4.85
CA ALA A 74 9.11 6.02 -5.31
C ALA A 74 8.21 5.52 -4.16
N GLN A 75 6.94 5.30 -4.48
CA GLN A 75 5.95 4.66 -3.64
C GLN A 75 5.67 3.24 -4.16
N ASN A 76 5.48 2.29 -3.25
CA ASN A 76 5.35 0.88 -3.59
C ASN A 76 6.51 0.40 -4.47
N LEU A 77 7.75 0.64 -4.00
CA LEU A 77 9.00 0.41 -4.71
C LEU A 77 9.16 -1.05 -5.18
N THR A 78 8.58 -2.00 -4.47
CA THR A 78 8.59 -3.43 -4.82
C THR A 78 7.45 -3.84 -5.75
N ASN A 79 6.52 -2.94 -6.09
CA ASN A 79 5.34 -3.18 -6.94
C ASN A 79 4.46 -4.33 -6.42
N VAL A 80 4.12 -4.28 -5.14
CA VAL A 80 3.18 -5.22 -4.53
C VAL A 80 1.77 -4.91 -5.02
N ASN A 81 1.08 -5.92 -5.52
CA ASN A 81 -0.34 -5.83 -5.84
C ASN A 81 -1.14 -6.33 -4.63
N TYR A 82 -2.07 -5.50 -4.15
CA TYR A 82 -2.99 -5.87 -3.08
C TYR A 82 -4.34 -5.19 -3.31
N ALA A 83 -5.39 -5.78 -2.75
CA ALA A 83 -6.74 -5.22 -2.74
C ALA A 83 -6.94 -4.36 -1.50
N GLN A 84 -7.51 -3.17 -1.70
CA GLN A 84 -7.93 -2.30 -0.61
C GLN A 84 -9.26 -2.80 -0.03
N VAL A 85 -10.19 -3.17 -0.91
CA VAL A 85 -11.54 -3.63 -0.57
C VAL A 85 -12.00 -4.67 -1.57
N ALA A 86 -12.49 -5.82 -1.07
CA ALA A 86 -13.24 -6.78 -1.85
C ALA A 86 -14.74 -6.71 -1.51
N PHE A 87 -15.59 -6.83 -2.52
CA PHE A 87 -17.04 -6.69 -2.41
C PHE A 87 -17.77 -7.67 -3.35
N ASN A 88 -19.06 -7.88 -3.12
CA ASN A 88 -19.88 -8.70 -4.00
C ASN A 88 -20.14 -7.92 -5.28
N SER A 89 -19.89 -8.55 -6.43
CA SER A 89 -20.23 -7.95 -7.71
C SER A 89 -21.74 -7.64 -7.74
N PRO A 90 -22.13 -6.37 -7.98
CA PRO A 90 -23.54 -5.99 -7.94
C PRO A 90 -24.40 -6.86 -8.85
N PHE A 91 -25.58 -7.26 -8.36
CA PHE A 91 -26.56 -8.10 -9.07
C PHE A 91 -26.05 -9.51 -9.47
N GLN A 92 -24.90 -9.93 -8.97
CA GLN A 92 -24.30 -11.25 -9.23
C GLN A 92 -24.09 -12.06 -7.94
N GLU A 93 -24.78 -11.67 -6.87
CA GLU A 93 -24.78 -12.39 -5.60
C GLU A 93 -25.79 -13.55 -5.63
N GLY A 94 -25.31 -14.76 -5.36
CA GLY A 94 -26.19 -15.89 -5.02
C GLY A 94 -26.78 -15.67 -3.63
N ALA A 95 -28.04 -16.05 -3.42
CA ALA A 95 -28.65 -15.94 -2.10
C ALA A 95 -27.90 -16.83 -1.08
N ALA A 96 -27.82 -16.46 0.20
CA ALA A 96 -27.17 -17.29 1.22
C ALA A 96 -27.95 -18.58 1.60
N THR A 97 -28.97 -18.96 0.81
CA THR A 97 -29.82 -20.13 1.06
C THR A 97 -29.09 -21.44 0.71
N ALA A 98 -29.56 -22.56 1.24
CA ALA A 98 -28.93 -23.87 1.07
C ALA A 98 -28.69 -24.26 -0.41
N ALA A 99 -29.51 -23.75 -1.34
CA ALA A 99 -29.37 -24.02 -2.77
C ALA A 99 -28.09 -23.41 -3.41
N PHE A 100 -27.47 -22.44 -2.75
CA PHE A 100 -26.28 -21.73 -3.25
C PHE A 100 -25.04 -21.92 -2.38
N GLN A 101 -25.14 -22.69 -1.29
CA GLN A 101 -23.99 -23.07 -0.47
C GLN A 101 -23.20 -24.17 -1.19
N ASP A 102 -21.92 -23.91 -1.43
CA ASP A 102 -20.99 -24.84 -2.05
C ASP A 102 -19.83 -25.07 -1.06
N PRO A 103 -19.50 -26.32 -0.69
CA PRO A 103 -18.37 -26.59 0.22
C PRO A 103 -17.04 -26.00 -0.26
N GLN A 104 -16.85 -25.87 -1.58
CA GLN A 104 -15.66 -25.23 -2.16
C GLN A 104 -15.69 -23.71 -2.01
N TYR A 105 -16.88 -23.11 -1.86
CA TYR A 105 -17.07 -21.67 -1.69
C TYR A 105 -17.98 -21.37 -0.48
N PRO A 106 -17.44 -21.51 0.75
CA PRO A 106 -18.18 -21.21 1.97
C PRO A 106 -18.77 -19.80 1.91
N GLY A 107 -20.05 -19.66 2.23
CA GLY A 107 -20.76 -18.37 2.19
C GLY A 107 -21.61 -18.13 0.95
N GLY A 108 -21.41 -18.91 -0.13
CA GLY A 108 -22.30 -18.95 -1.29
C GLY A 108 -21.59 -18.69 -2.63
N ARG A 109 -22.15 -19.25 -3.71
CA ARG A 109 -21.66 -19.05 -5.08
C ARG A 109 -21.98 -17.63 -5.56
N GLN A 110 -20.97 -16.77 -5.60
CA GLN A 110 -21.10 -15.40 -6.07
C GLN A 110 -19.81 -14.91 -6.72
N LEU A 111 -19.92 -13.82 -7.47
CA LEU A 111 -18.78 -13.15 -8.05
C LEU A 111 -18.30 -12.04 -7.12
N PHE A 112 -16.99 -11.92 -6.97
CA PHE A 112 -16.34 -10.90 -6.17
C PHE A 112 -15.60 -9.92 -7.08
N SER A 113 -15.66 -8.65 -6.71
CA SER A 113 -14.91 -7.57 -7.32
C SER A 113 -14.02 -6.91 -6.28
N GLN A 114 -12.97 -6.22 -6.72
CA GLN A 114 -11.97 -5.62 -5.82
C GLN A 114 -11.54 -4.24 -6.30
N TYR A 115 -11.36 -3.33 -5.36
CA TYR A 115 -10.60 -2.09 -5.59
C TYR A 115 -9.12 -2.37 -5.32
N LEU A 116 -8.32 -2.37 -6.39
CA LEU A 116 -6.88 -2.57 -6.29
C LEU A 116 -6.21 -1.31 -5.74
N ALA A 117 -5.12 -1.52 -5.00
CA ALA A 117 -4.27 -0.45 -4.52
C ALA A 117 -3.41 0.17 -5.63
N GLU A 118 -2.83 1.33 -5.33
CA GLU A 118 -1.96 2.03 -6.25
C GLU A 118 -0.74 1.16 -6.63
N PRO A 119 -0.40 1.09 -7.93
CA PRO A 119 0.80 0.41 -8.38
C PRO A 119 2.06 1.18 -7.95
N ARG A 120 3.23 0.63 -8.26
CA ARG A 120 4.48 1.39 -8.15
C ARG A 120 4.36 2.73 -8.84
N THR A 121 4.57 3.80 -8.07
CA THR A 121 4.51 5.18 -8.57
C THR A 121 5.81 5.88 -8.22
N TYR A 122 6.34 6.70 -9.13
CA TYR A 122 7.58 7.43 -8.90
C TYR A 122 7.47 8.85 -9.43
N GLY A 123 8.31 9.73 -8.91
CA GLY A 123 8.31 11.12 -9.32
C GLY A 123 9.52 11.88 -8.81
N ALA A 124 9.51 13.18 -9.10
CA ALA A 124 10.51 14.11 -8.64
C ALA A 124 9.84 15.36 -8.06
N THR A 125 10.53 16.01 -7.13
CA THR A 125 10.09 17.26 -6.53
C THR A 125 11.25 18.24 -6.53
N ILE A 126 11.00 19.45 -7.02
CA ILE A 126 11.92 20.59 -6.97
C ILE A 126 11.33 21.62 -6.02
N ARG A 127 12.16 22.14 -5.12
CA ARG A 127 11.79 23.26 -4.23
C ARG A 127 12.81 24.38 -4.39
N ALA A 128 12.32 25.62 -4.40
CA ALA A 128 13.14 26.82 -4.44
C ALA A 128 12.66 27.81 -3.36
N ARG A 129 13.59 28.56 -2.76
CA ARG A 129 13.32 29.63 -1.79
C ARG A 129 14.01 30.91 -2.26
N PHE A 130 13.26 32.02 -2.28
CA PHE A 130 13.69 33.34 -2.75
C PHE A 130 13.56 34.37 -1.63
#